data_AF-A0A7C7PV84-F1
#
_entry.id   AF-A0A7C7PV84-F1
#
_cell.length_a   1.000
_cell.length_b   1.000
_cell.length_c   1.000
_cell.angle_alpha   90.00
_cell.angle_beta   90.00
_cell.angle_gamma   90.00
#
_symmetry.space_group_name_H-M   'P 1'
#
loop_
_entity.id
_entity.type
_entity.pdbx_description
1 polymer ?
#
loop_
_entity_poly.entity_id
_entity_poly.type
_entity_poly.pdbx_seq_one_letter_code
_entity_poly.pdbx_strand_id
1 'polypeptide(L)'
;MKFYLDGIPCFGKELLGCIVDAFGNPINKQVTLKEKIEIKPEPINPLERARIKEPLDLGIRAINGLLTVGKGQRIGIFAGAGVGKSTTLGMIARYTKTDVNVICLVGERGREVREFIEDALGEEGLKKSVVVVATSDNPPLVKVRSLFTACAIADYFSYQGKDVLFLVDSFTRLAMAQREVGLSVGEPPTTKGYTPSVFNLIPQIIERAGAFVNRGSITGIYTVLVEGDDPHTDPIADAAISFLDGHIVLSRQIANMRIYPAIDVTVGIQTLGVKTRLRHANAVVLVQ
;
A
#
# COMPACT_ATOMS: atom_id res chain seq x y z
N MET A 1 -16.52 -17.68 5.64
CA MET A 1 -16.73 -16.28 5.20
C MET A 1 -17.15 -15.32 6.32
N LYS A 2 -17.92 -15.73 7.35
CA LYS A 2 -18.26 -14.87 8.51
C LYS A 2 -17.06 -14.28 9.29
N PHE A 3 -15.92 -14.98 9.30
CA PHE A 3 -14.71 -14.48 9.96
C PHE A 3 -14.23 -13.13 9.44
N TYR A 4 -14.52 -12.73 8.19
CA TYR A 4 -14.15 -11.41 7.69
C TYR A 4 -15.02 -10.29 8.27
N LEU A 5 -16.19 -10.59 8.81
CA LEU A 5 -17.24 -9.60 9.08
C LEU A 5 -17.38 -9.24 10.56
N ASP A 6 -16.68 -9.91 11.47
CA ASP A 6 -16.62 -9.47 12.86
C ASP A 6 -15.98 -8.09 12.89
N GLY A 7 -16.83 -7.09 13.16
CA GLY A 7 -16.48 -5.68 13.12
C GLY A 7 -15.26 -5.39 13.98
N ILE A 8 -14.40 -4.53 13.47
CA ILE A 8 -13.19 -4.13 14.18
C ILE A 8 -13.60 -3.15 15.29
N PRO A 9 -13.10 -3.30 16.52
CA PRO A 9 -13.53 -2.46 17.62
C PRO A 9 -12.99 -1.02 17.55
N CYS A 10 -12.17 -0.64 16.57
CA CYS A 10 -11.43 0.63 16.61
C CYS A 10 -11.70 1.57 15.44
N PHE A 11 -12.45 2.65 15.63
CA PHE A 11 -12.42 3.80 14.71
C PHE A 11 -12.59 5.12 15.46
N GLY A 12 -11.79 6.12 15.09
CA GLY A 12 -11.67 7.42 15.77
C GLY A 12 -10.33 8.09 15.47
N LYS A 13 -10.20 9.40 15.75
CA LYS A 13 -8.89 10.09 15.70
C LYS A 13 -7.88 9.49 16.69
N GLU A 14 -8.39 8.82 17.71
CA GLU A 14 -7.65 8.08 18.73
C GLU A 14 -6.80 6.94 18.15
N LEU A 15 -7.09 6.48 16.92
CA LEU A 15 -6.27 5.50 16.20
C LEU A 15 -4.93 6.05 15.74
N LEU A 16 -4.79 7.37 15.60
CA LEU A 16 -3.53 7.94 15.12
C LEU A 16 -2.42 7.66 16.15
N GLY A 17 -1.29 7.17 15.66
CA GLY A 17 -0.19 6.65 16.48
C GLY A 17 -0.44 5.26 17.08
N CYS A 18 -1.49 4.55 16.68
CA CYS A 18 -1.68 3.15 17.07
C CYS A 18 -0.95 2.21 16.11
N ILE A 19 -0.42 1.16 16.71
CA ILE A 19 -0.05 -0.06 16.03
C ILE A 19 -1.11 -1.08 16.45
N VAL A 20 -1.75 -1.74 15.50
CA VAL A 20 -2.86 -2.67 15.73
C VAL A 20 -2.58 -4.03 15.09
N ASP A 21 -3.14 -5.08 15.67
CA ASP A 21 -3.11 -6.43 15.09
C ASP A 21 -4.11 -6.58 13.92
N ALA A 22 -4.17 -7.78 13.33
CA ALA A 22 -5.10 -8.08 12.25
C ALA A 22 -6.59 -8.00 12.63
N PHE A 23 -6.92 -7.93 13.92
CA PHE A 23 -8.28 -7.79 14.44
C PHE A 23 -8.60 -6.35 14.87
N GLY A 24 -7.63 -5.43 14.72
CA GLY A 24 -7.73 -4.03 15.10
C GLY A 24 -7.57 -3.79 16.60
N ASN A 25 -6.99 -4.74 17.34
CA ASN A 25 -6.63 -4.49 18.73
C ASN A 25 -5.32 -3.71 18.79
N PRO A 26 -5.25 -2.57 19.50
CA PRO A 26 -4.00 -1.86 19.73
C PRO A 26 -2.98 -2.73 20.47
N ILE A 27 -1.74 -2.79 19.96
CA ILE A 27 -0.63 -3.54 20.57
C ILE A 27 0.38 -2.66 21.30
N ASN A 28 0.44 -1.36 21.00
CA ASN A 28 1.45 -0.44 21.55
C ASN A 28 0.94 0.44 22.71
N LYS A 29 -0.37 0.67 22.81
CA LYS A 29 -0.98 1.48 23.87
C LYS A 29 -2.43 1.04 24.09
N GLN A 30 -2.97 1.30 25.27
CA GLN A 30 -4.39 1.11 25.51
C GLN A 30 -5.19 2.24 24.87
N VAL A 31 -6.25 1.89 24.12
CA VAL A 31 -7.18 2.86 23.54
C VAL A 31 -8.60 2.39 23.85
N THR A 32 -9.44 3.31 24.34
CA THR A 32 -10.86 3.03 24.52
C THR A 32 -11.56 3.04 23.18
N LEU A 33 -12.15 1.90 22.87
CA LEU A 33 -12.75 1.58 21.58
C LEU A 33 -14.24 1.96 21.60
N LYS A 34 -14.62 2.96 20.80
CA LYS A 34 -15.96 3.60 20.88
C LYS A 34 -16.97 3.08 19.84
N GLU A 35 -16.49 2.62 18.68
CA GLU A 35 -17.35 2.25 17.55
C GLU A 35 -16.86 0.98 16.87
N LYS A 36 -17.80 0.14 16.41
CA LYS A 36 -17.50 -1.00 15.54
C LYS A 36 -17.81 -0.62 14.10
N ILE A 37 -16.85 -0.82 13.19
CA ILE A 37 -17.13 -0.76 11.75
C ILE A 37 -17.02 -2.16 11.19
N GLU A 38 -18.01 -2.48 10.38
CA GLU A 38 -18.05 -3.70 9.60
C GLU A 38 -16.94 -3.67 8.55
N ILE A 39 -16.15 -4.72 8.49
CA ILE A 39 -15.22 -4.93 7.39
C ILE A 39 -16.06 -5.26 6.16
N LYS A 40 -16.50 -4.23 5.44
CA LYS A 40 -17.31 -4.42 4.23
C LYS A 40 -16.41 -4.62 3.01
N PRO A 41 -16.52 -5.77 2.32
CA PRO A 41 -15.95 -5.96 1.00
C PRO A 41 -16.93 -5.52 -0.10
N GLU A 42 -17.78 -4.53 0.16
CA GLU A 42 -18.76 -4.08 -0.85
C GLU A 42 -18.04 -3.34 -2.00
N PRO A 43 -18.37 -3.65 -3.27
CA PRO A 43 -17.83 -2.91 -4.41
C PRO A 43 -18.20 -1.43 -4.34
N ILE A 44 -17.24 -0.58 -4.68
CA ILE A 44 -17.48 0.87 -4.78
C ILE A 44 -18.27 1.13 -6.06
N ASN A 45 -19.39 1.87 -5.95
CA ASN A 45 -20.15 2.30 -7.12
C ASN A 45 -19.25 3.09 -8.09
N PRO A 46 -19.13 2.68 -9.37
CA PRO A 46 -18.28 3.37 -10.34
C PRO A 46 -18.59 4.86 -10.49
N LEU A 47 -19.84 5.28 -10.28
CA LEU A 47 -20.27 6.69 -10.35
C LEU A 47 -19.85 7.52 -9.13
N GLU A 48 -19.44 6.88 -8.04
CA GLU A 48 -18.89 7.56 -6.87
C GLU A 48 -17.38 7.83 -7.00
N ARG A 49 -16.73 7.29 -8.05
CA ARG A 49 -15.32 7.55 -8.34
C ARG A 49 -15.16 8.92 -8.99
N ALA A 50 -14.21 9.69 -8.48
CA ALA A 50 -13.77 10.94 -9.09
C ALA A 50 -12.56 10.70 -10.01
N ARG A 51 -12.37 11.61 -10.96
CA ARG A 51 -11.13 11.64 -11.75
C ARG A 51 -9.97 12.17 -10.90
N ILE A 52 -8.79 11.58 -11.06
CA ILE A 52 -7.55 12.07 -10.47
C ILE A 52 -7.16 13.38 -11.18
N LYS A 53 -7.09 14.48 -10.43
CA LYS A 53 -6.82 15.83 -10.96
C LYS A 53 -5.67 16.55 -10.26
N GLU A 54 -5.45 16.24 -8.99
CA GLU A 54 -4.46 16.92 -8.14
C GLU A 54 -3.23 16.04 -7.96
N PRO A 55 -2.00 16.60 -8.09
CA PRO A 55 -0.80 15.88 -7.71
C PRO A 55 -0.77 15.69 -6.19
N LEU A 56 -0.22 14.57 -5.76
CA LEU A 56 0.14 14.28 -4.38
C LEU A 56 1.66 14.39 -4.23
N ASP A 57 2.09 15.31 -3.37
CA ASP A 57 3.49 15.45 -3.00
C ASP A 57 3.87 14.33 -2.04
N LEU A 58 4.69 13.37 -2.52
CA LEU A 58 5.20 12.24 -1.73
C LEU A 58 6.50 12.59 -0.97
N GLY A 59 6.99 13.82 -1.10
CA GLY A 59 8.21 14.30 -0.45
C GLY A 59 9.53 13.75 -1.03
N ILE A 60 9.48 13.01 -2.14
CA ILE A 60 10.67 12.49 -2.83
C ILE A 60 10.80 13.18 -4.18
N ARG A 61 11.89 13.95 -4.38
CA ARG A 61 12.09 14.78 -5.58
C ARG A 61 12.02 13.99 -6.88
N ALA A 62 12.67 12.82 -6.95
CA ALA A 62 12.63 11.97 -8.13
C ALA A 62 11.19 11.53 -8.47
N ILE A 63 10.39 11.18 -7.47
CA ILE A 63 8.99 10.81 -7.68
C ILE A 63 8.16 12.03 -8.08
N ASN A 64 8.21 13.10 -7.29
CA ASN A 64 7.40 14.29 -7.55
C ASN A 64 7.70 14.94 -8.91
N GLY A 65 8.96 14.92 -9.35
CA GLY A 65 9.40 15.56 -10.58
C GLY A 65 9.27 14.69 -11.83
N LEU A 66 9.53 13.38 -11.72
CA LEU A 66 9.64 12.49 -12.89
C LEU A 66 8.57 11.40 -12.93
N LEU A 67 8.03 11.01 -11.77
CA LEU A 67 7.02 9.94 -11.63
C LEU A 67 5.81 10.44 -10.82
N THR A 68 5.35 11.66 -11.09
CA THR A 68 4.37 12.38 -10.26
C THR A 68 3.13 11.53 -9.99
N VAL A 69 2.80 11.36 -8.71
CA VAL A 69 1.62 10.62 -8.27
C VAL A 69 0.47 11.59 -8.04
N GLY A 70 -0.75 11.19 -8.41
CA GLY A 70 -1.98 11.94 -8.14
C GLY A 70 -2.71 11.47 -6.88
N LYS A 71 -3.51 12.35 -6.28
CA LYS A 71 -4.41 11.99 -5.18
C LYS A 71 -5.44 10.96 -5.63
N GLY A 72 -5.48 9.82 -4.95
CA GLY A 72 -6.35 8.70 -5.28
C GLY A 72 -5.76 7.72 -6.30
N GLN A 73 -4.51 7.89 -6.69
CA GLN A 73 -3.84 6.98 -7.62
C GLN A 73 -3.36 5.69 -6.93
N ARG A 74 -3.24 4.61 -7.69
CA ARG A 74 -2.76 3.29 -7.24
C ARG A 74 -1.40 2.99 -7.85
N ILE A 75 -0.36 2.99 -7.05
CA ILE A 75 1.03 2.85 -7.50
C ILE A 75 1.66 1.58 -6.94
N GLY A 76 2.36 0.83 -7.76
CA GLY A 76 3.21 -0.25 -7.28
C GLY A 76 4.64 0.22 -7.00
N ILE A 77 5.27 -0.27 -5.94
CA ILE A 77 6.72 -0.15 -5.75
C ILE A 77 7.35 -1.53 -5.87
N PHE A 78 8.11 -1.73 -6.94
CA PHE A 78 8.73 -3.00 -7.29
C PHE A 78 10.16 -2.97 -6.77
N ALA A 79 10.46 -3.85 -5.82
CA ALA A 79 11.71 -3.80 -5.09
C ALA A 79 12.23 -5.20 -4.76
N GLY A 80 13.50 -5.45 -5.05
CA GLY A 80 14.22 -6.61 -4.53
C GLY A 80 14.65 -6.43 -3.07
N ALA A 81 15.14 -7.50 -2.45
CA ALA A 81 15.72 -7.41 -1.12
C ALA A 81 17.00 -6.53 -1.11
N GLY A 82 17.13 -5.68 -0.09
CA GLY A 82 18.33 -4.87 0.17
C GLY A 82 18.46 -3.56 -0.61
N VAL A 83 17.47 -3.18 -1.42
CA VAL A 83 17.54 -1.95 -2.26
C VAL A 83 17.09 -0.67 -1.55
N GLY A 84 16.80 -0.72 -0.24
CA GLY A 84 16.31 0.42 0.53
C GLY A 84 14.78 0.62 0.50
N LYS A 85 14.01 -0.46 0.30
CA LYS A 85 12.53 -0.46 0.32
C LYS A 85 11.96 0.20 1.57
N SER A 86 12.32 -0.29 2.76
CA SER A 86 11.79 0.20 4.04
C SER A 86 12.11 1.67 4.27
N THR A 87 13.33 2.11 3.95
CA THR A 87 13.73 3.52 4.00
C THR A 87 12.88 4.38 3.08
N THR A 88 12.64 3.93 1.84
CA THR A 88 11.83 4.65 0.86
C THR A 88 10.37 4.75 1.32
N LEU A 89 9.79 3.66 1.82
CA LEU A 89 8.44 3.66 2.39
C LEU A 89 8.32 4.60 3.60
N GLY A 90 9.33 4.59 4.48
CA GLY A 90 9.40 5.50 5.62
C GLY A 90 9.47 6.97 5.22
N MET A 91 10.27 7.30 4.19
CA MET A 91 10.32 8.64 3.60
C MET A 91 8.95 9.05 3.04
N ILE A 92 8.30 8.17 2.27
CA ILE A 92 6.95 8.43 1.74
C ILE A 92 5.97 8.67 2.90
N ALA A 93 5.90 7.78 3.89
CA ALA A 93 4.98 7.92 5.01
C ALA A 93 5.19 9.23 5.79
N ARG A 94 6.45 9.64 6.03
CA ARG A 94 6.74 10.89 6.73
C ARG A 94 6.41 12.13 5.91
N TYR A 95 6.90 12.18 4.68
CA TYR A 95 6.93 13.42 3.90
C TYR A 95 5.74 13.62 2.97
N THR A 96 4.90 12.60 2.77
CA THR A 96 3.67 12.76 2.00
C THR A 96 2.73 13.76 2.65
N LYS A 97 2.18 14.68 1.85
CA LYS A 97 1.17 15.67 2.25
C LYS A 97 -0.23 15.08 2.24
N THR A 98 -0.52 14.20 3.19
CA THR A 98 -1.84 13.58 3.45
C THR A 98 -2.31 13.87 4.87
N ASP A 99 -3.61 13.72 5.11
CA ASP A 99 -4.21 13.85 6.44
C ASP A 99 -3.82 12.67 7.36
N VAL A 100 -3.86 11.45 6.80
CA VAL A 100 -3.66 10.20 7.54
C VAL A 100 -2.91 9.20 6.69
N ASN A 101 -2.04 8.41 7.32
CA ASN A 101 -1.47 7.21 6.73
C ASN A 101 -2.11 5.97 7.34
N VAL A 102 -2.36 4.96 6.51
CA VAL A 102 -2.71 3.62 6.96
C VAL A 102 -1.72 2.66 6.34
N ILE A 103 -0.91 2.02 7.18
CA ILE A 103 0.23 1.19 6.77
C ILE A 103 -0.04 -0.25 7.18
N CYS A 104 -0.08 -1.17 6.23
CA CYS A 104 -0.29 -2.59 6.47
C CYS A 104 1.02 -3.35 6.24
N LEU A 105 1.59 -3.91 7.31
CA LEU A 105 2.80 -4.72 7.28
C LEU A 105 2.41 -6.21 7.36
N VAL A 106 2.53 -6.92 6.24
CA VAL A 106 2.04 -8.29 6.03
C VAL A 106 3.20 -9.25 5.85
N GLY A 107 3.31 -10.25 6.73
CA GLY A 107 4.27 -11.33 6.66
C GLY A 107 5.74 -10.92 6.85
N GLU A 108 6.00 -9.69 7.32
CA GLU A 108 7.36 -9.24 7.63
C GLU A 108 7.87 -9.85 8.94
N ARG A 109 9.19 -9.94 9.09
CA ARG A 109 9.80 -10.44 10.33
C ARG A 109 9.59 -9.43 11.46
N GLY A 110 9.38 -9.90 12.69
CA GLY A 110 9.12 -9.02 13.83
C GLY A 110 10.19 -7.94 14.06
N ARG A 111 11.47 -8.28 13.85
CA ARG A 111 12.57 -7.29 13.92
C ARG A 111 12.47 -6.21 12.83
N GLU A 112 12.10 -6.60 11.61
CA GLU A 112 12.00 -5.69 10.45
C GLU A 112 10.79 -4.76 10.62
N VAL A 113 9.70 -5.24 11.25
CA VAL A 113 8.57 -4.40 11.67
C VAL A 113 9.02 -3.35 12.68
N ARG A 114 9.78 -3.76 13.71
CA ARG A 114 10.27 -2.83 14.73
C ARG A 114 11.20 -1.76 14.13
N GLU A 115 12.19 -2.18 13.35
CA GLU A 115 13.09 -1.29 12.61
C GLU A 115 12.31 -0.31 11.71
N PHE A 116 11.27 -0.79 11.01
CA PHE A 116 10.43 0.10 10.20
C PHE A 116 9.72 1.16 11.05
N ILE A 117 9.14 0.77 12.19
CA ILE A 117 8.36 1.69 13.02
C ILE A 117 9.27 2.69 13.74
N GLU A 118 10.36 2.23 14.35
CA GLU A 118 11.26 3.06 15.16
C GLU A 118 12.17 3.93 14.27
N ASP A 119 12.76 3.36 13.21
CA ASP A 119 13.78 4.05 12.41
C ASP A 119 13.21 4.65 11.12
N ALA A 120 12.47 3.86 10.34
CA ALA A 120 12.02 4.28 9.02
C ALA A 120 10.79 5.21 9.08
N LEU A 121 9.86 4.98 10.00
CA LEU A 121 8.67 5.81 10.20
C LEU A 121 8.94 6.87 11.26
N GLY A 122 9.50 6.47 12.40
CA GLY A 122 9.78 7.33 13.55
C GLY A 122 8.53 7.88 14.21
N GLU A 123 8.70 8.60 15.32
CA GLU A 123 7.58 9.14 16.10
C GLU A 123 6.69 10.09 15.29
N GLU A 124 7.30 10.99 14.50
CA GLU A 124 6.56 11.97 13.69
C GLU A 124 5.73 11.31 12.58
N GLY A 125 6.30 10.27 11.93
CA GLY A 125 5.54 9.49 10.96
C GLY A 125 4.40 8.73 11.63
N LEU A 126 4.66 8.12 12.79
CA LEU A 126 3.69 7.35 13.52
C LEU A 126 2.51 8.20 14.03
N LYS A 127 2.75 9.45 14.47
CA LYS A 127 1.70 10.37 14.97
C LYS A 127 0.54 10.58 13.99
N LYS A 128 0.77 10.51 12.68
CA LYS A 128 -0.28 10.61 11.64
C LYS A 128 -0.62 9.26 10.98
N SER A 129 -0.10 8.17 11.51
CA SER A 129 -0.26 6.83 10.93
C SER A 129 -1.07 5.91 11.83
N VAL A 130 -1.77 4.97 11.21
CA VAL A 130 -2.25 3.74 11.84
C VAL A 130 -1.49 2.58 11.19
N VAL A 131 -0.77 1.80 11.99
CA VAL A 131 0.04 0.68 11.48
C VAL A 131 -0.67 -0.63 11.83
N VAL A 132 -1.09 -1.38 10.83
CA VAL A 132 -1.67 -2.72 10.98
C VAL A 132 -0.59 -3.76 10.72
N VAL A 133 -0.37 -4.66 11.67
CA VAL A 133 0.72 -5.65 11.60
C VAL A 133 0.18 -7.07 11.67
N ALA A 134 0.62 -7.90 10.73
CA ALA A 134 0.61 -9.35 10.84
C ALA A 134 1.98 -9.87 10.38
N THR A 135 2.75 -10.44 11.30
CA THR A 135 4.13 -10.90 11.07
C THR A 135 4.19 -12.24 10.34
N SER A 136 5.40 -12.67 9.96
CA SER A 136 5.65 -13.99 9.33
C SER A 136 5.14 -15.17 10.14
N ASP A 137 5.12 -15.05 11.47
CA ASP A 137 4.78 -16.15 12.39
C ASP A 137 3.26 -16.29 12.57
N ASN A 138 2.49 -15.34 12.04
CA ASN A 138 1.04 -15.38 12.10
C ASN A 138 0.45 -16.34 11.04
N PRO A 139 -0.66 -17.03 11.34
CA PRO A 139 -1.34 -17.90 10.38
C PRO A 139 -1.70 -17.16 9.07
N PRO A 140 -1.74 -17.85 7.91
CA PRO A 140 -2.07 -17.24 6.62
C PRO A 140 -3.37 -16.43 6.62
N LEU A 141 -4.40 -16.94 7.27
CA LEU A 141 -5.69 -16.25 7.37
C LEU A 141 -5.59 -14.93 8.16
N VAL A 142 -4.72 -14.85 9.18
CA VAL A 142 -4.48 -13.63 9.95
C VAL A 142 -3.76 -12.59 9.10
N LYS A 143 -2.77 -13.02 8.29
CA LYS A 143 -2.09 -12.16 7.31
C LYS A 143 -3.07 -11.57 6.30
N VAL A 144 -3.96 -12.39 5.72
CA VAL A 144 -5.01 -11.91 4.79
C VAL A 144 -5.99 -10.95 5.49
N ARG A 145 -6.45 -11.29 6.70
CA ARG A 145 -7.35 -10.43 7.48
C ARG A 145 -6.76 -9.05 7.76
N SER A 146 -5.47 -8.97 8.08
CA SER A 146 -4.81 -7.71 8.43
C SER A 146 -4.97 -6.63 7.35
N LEU A 147 -4.99 -7.04 6.08
CA LEU A 147 -5.21 -6.14 4.98
C LEU A 147 -6.64 -5.61 4.93
N PHE A 148 -7.64 -6.48 5.10
CA PHE A 148 -9.03 -6.03 5.17
C PHE A 148 -9.28 -5.09 6.34
N THR A 149 -8.59 -5.32 7.46
CA THR A 149 -8.57 -4.40 8.60
C THR A 149 -7.98 -3.04 8.23
N ALA A 150 -6.83 -3.04 7.55
CA ALA A 150 -6.22 -1.80 7.06
C ALA A 150 -7.14 -1.07 6.05
N CYS A 151 -7.80 -1.80 5.15
CA CYS A 151 -8.76 -1.23 4.20
C CYS A 151 -9.95 -0.57 4.92
N ALA A 152 -10.53 -1.22 5.93
CA ALA A 152 -11.62 -0.64 6.71
C ALA A 152 -11.20 0.67 7.41
N ILE A 153 -9.96 0.73 7.93
CA ILE A 153 -9.40 1.95 8.54
C ILE A 153 -9.19 3.05 7.49
N ALA A 154 -8.68 2.71 6.31
CA ALA A 154 -8.53 3.68 5.23
C ALA A 154 -9.89 4.23 4.75
N ASP A 155 -10.88 3.35 4.57
CA ASP A 155 -12.24 3.75 4.18
C ASP A 155 -12.89 4.65 5.23
N TYR A 156 -12.74 4.35 6.53
CA TYR A 156 -13.26 5.20 7.60
C TYR A 156 -12.75 6.64 7.48
N PHE A 157 -11.44 6.84 7.39
CA PHE A 157 -10.87 8.19 7.27
C PHE A 157 -11.28 8.87 5.96
N SER A 158 -11.31 8.14 4.84
CA SER A 158 -11.81 8.66 3.57
C SER A 158 -13.25 9.13 3.69
N TYR A 159 -14.16 8.35 4.27
CA TYR A 159 -15.56 8.74 4.53
C TYR A 159 -15.70 9.97 5.43
N GLN A 160 -14.70 10.26 6.27
CA GLN A 160 -14.60 11.51 7.03
C GLN A 160 -14.04 12.70 6.23
N GLY A 161 -13.88 12.55 4.92
CA GLY A 161 -13.37 13.60 4.04
C GLY A 161 -11.84 13.72 4.04
N LYS A 162 -11.10 12.73 4.55
CA LYS A 162 -9.63 12.78 4.66
C LYS A 162 -8.93 12.21 3.43
N ASP A 163 -7.82 12.85 3.06
CA ASP A 163 -6.87 12.31 2.09
C ASP A 163 -5.94 11.29 2.77
N VAL A 164 -6.12 10.02 2.43
CA VAL A 164 -5.44 8.88 3.04
C VAL A 164 -4.30 8.38 2.14
N LEU A 165 -3.11 8.22 2.71
CA LEU A 165 -2.05 7.41 2.12
C LEU A 165 -2.19 5.96 2.62
N PHE A 166 -2.45 5.02 1.71
CA PHE A 166 -2.58 3.61 2.03
C PHE A 166 -1.34 2.84 1.56
N LEU A 167 -0.51 2.36 2.49
CA LEU A 167 0.72 1.61 2.19
C LEU A 167 0.52 0.13 2.51
N VAL A 168 0.86 -0.76 1.57
CA VAL A 168 0.84 -2.22 1.78
C VAL A 168 2.24 -2.78 1.57
N ASP A 169 2.84 -3.33 2.63
CA ASP A 169 4.17 -3.95 2.61
C ASP A 169 4.13 -5.39 3.17
N SER A 170 4.15 -6.45 2.37
CA SER A 170 4.14 -6.46 0.91
C SER A 170 2.96 -7.24 0.32
N PHE A 171 2.56 -6.79 -0.86
CA PHE A 171 1.50 -7.40 -1.65
C PHE A 171 1.87 -8.83 -2.10
N THR A 172 3.16 -9.09 -2.36
CA THR A 172 3.66 -10.45 -2.64
C THR A 172 3.44 -11.38 -1.45
N ARG A 173 3.73 -10.94 -0.22
CA ARG A 173 3.53 -11.75 0.99
C ARG A 173 2.05 -11.99 1.29
N LEU A 174 1.19 -11.02 0.98
CA LEU A 174 -0.25 -11.22 1.00
C LEU A 174 -0.68 -12.32 0.01
N ALA A 175 -0.22 -12.25 -1.24
CA ALA A 175 -0.54 -13.25 -2.26
C ALA A 175 -0.07 -14.66 -1.86
N MET A 176 1.12 -14.77 -1.24
CA MET A 176 1.60 -16.02 -0.67
C MET A 176 0.69 -16.55 0.45
N ALA A 177 0.25 -15.68 1.36
CA ALA A 177 -0.69 -16.06 2.42
C ALA A 177 -2.04 -16.52 1.84
N GLN A 178 -2.57 -15.81 0.84
CA GLN A 178 -3.82 -16.20 0.17
C GLN A 178 -3.67 -17.53 -0.57
N ARG A 179 -2.52 -17.79 -1.20
CA ARG A 179 -2.19 -19.08 -1.83
C ARG A 179 -2.23 -20.22 -0.81
N GLU A 180 -1.60 -20.04 0.36
CA GLU A 180 -1.62 -21.06 1.43
C GLU A 180 -3.06 -21.35 1.90
N VAL A 181 -3.90 -20.32 2.04
CA VAL A 181 -5.33 -20.47 2.37
C VAL A 181 -6.05 -21.25 1.28
N GLY A 182 -5.89 -20.86 0.02
CA GLY A 182 -6.54 -21.52 -1.13
C GLY A 182 -6.17 -22.99 -1.23
N LEU A 183 -4.88 -23.32 -1.10
CA LEU A 183 -4.41 -24.71 -1.14
C LEU A 183 -5.00 -25.53 0.03
N SER A 184 -5.09 -24.93 1.22
CA SER A 184 -5.65 -25.61 2.40
C SER A 184 -7.14 -25.94 2.26
N VAL A 185 -7.88 -25.19 1.44
CA VAL A 185 -9.30 -25.47 1.14
C VAL A 185 -9.50 -26.25 -0.17
N GLY A 186 -8.42 -26.73 -0.79
CA GLY A 186 -8.45 -27.60 -1.96
C GLY A 186 -8.53 -26.88 -3.32
N GLU A 187 -8.23 -25.58 -3.40
CA GLU A 187 -8.10 -24.91 -4.69
C GLU A 187 -6.92 -25.49 -5.49
N PRO A 188 -7.08 -25.74 -6.80
CA PRO A 188 -5.99 -26.24 -7.62
C PRO A 188 -4.91 -25.16 -7.81
N PRO A 189 -3.62 -25.52 -7.78
CA PRO A 189 -2.54 -24.61 -8.17
C PRO A 189 -2.59 -24.34 -9.68
N THR A 190 -2.40 -23.08 -10.07
CA THR A 190 -2.33 -22.64 -11.47
C THR A 190 -0.92 -22.12 -11.78
N THR A 191 -0.77 -20.85 -12.15
CA THR A 191 0.48 -20.23 -12.57
C THR A 191 1.49 -20.17 -11.42
N LYS A 192 2.65 -20.80 -11.60
CA LYS A 192 3.73 -20.92 -10.58
C LYS A 192 3.23 -21.37 -9.18
N GLY A 193 2.13 -22.13 -9.15
CA GLY A 193 1.58 -22.68 -7.91
C GLY A 193 0.64 -21.74 -7.13
N TYR A 194 0.35 -20.53 -7.62
CA TYR A 194 -0.69 -19.68 -7.04
C TYR A 194 -2.09 -20.23 -7.30
N THR A 195 -3.04 -19.96 -6.40
CA THR A 195 -4.43 -20.43 -6.54
C THR A 195 -5.31 -19.36 -7.19
N PRO A 196 -6.44 -19.72 -7.82
CA PRO A 196 -7.37 -18.75 -8.41
C PRO A 196 -7.82 -17.64 -7.45
N SER A 197 -8.02 -17.94 -6.16
CA SER A 197 -8.40 -16.92 -5.16
C SER A 197 -7.37 -15.82 -4.96
N VAL A 198 -6.09 -16.06 -5.25
CA VAL A 198 -5.05 -15.02 -5.22
C VAL A 198 -5.34 -13.96 -6.27
N PHE A 199 -5.60 -14.38 -7.51
CA PHE A 199 -5.87 -13.47 -8.61
C PHE A 199 -7.22 -12.76 -8.48
N ASN A 200 -8.20 -13.38 -7.81
CA ASN A 200 -9.45 -12.72 -7.45
C ASN A 200 -9.27 -11.67 -6.33
N LEU A 201 -8.33 -11.90 -5.40
CA LEU A 201 -8.06 -10.98 -4.29
C LEU A 201 -7.37 -9.69 -4.77
N ILE A 202 -6.47 -9.79 -5.76
CA ILE A 202 -5.67 -8.64 -6.25
C ILE A 202 -6.54 -7.41 -6.60
N PRO A 203 -7.52 -7.50 -7.53
CA PRO A 203 -8.36 -6.37 -7.88
C PRO A 203 -9.22 -5.90 -6.70
N GLN A 204 -9.73 -6.83 -5.89
CA GLN A 204 -10.55 -6.49 -4.71
C GLN A 204 -9.83 -5.60 -3.71
N ILE A 205 -8.50 -5.65 -3.66
CA ILE A 205 -7.69 -4.81 -2.79
C ILE A 205 -7.25 -3.53 -3.50
N ILE A 206 -6.68 -3.65 -4.71
CA ILE A 206 -6.12 -2.51 -5.43
C ILE A 206 -7.21 -1.50 -5.77
N GLU A 207 -8.40 -1.95 -6.17
CA GLU A 207 -9.48 -1.07 -6.55
C GLU A 207 -10.15 -0.34 -5.38
N ARG A 208 -9.87 -0.69 -4.12
CA ARG A 208 -10.39 0.07 -2.96
C ARG A 208 -9.80 1.47 -2.89
N ALA A 209 -8.56 1.64 -3.34
CA ALA A 209 -7.96 2.95 -3.48
C ALA A 209 -8.55 3.70 -4.69
N GLY A 210 -8.60 5.03 -4.58
CA GLY A 210 -9.26 5.88 -5.56
C GLY A 210 -9.45 7.32 -5.10
N ALA A 211 -9.78 8.18 -6.05
CA ALA A 211 -10.42 9.47 -5.77
C ALA A 211 -11.94 9.28 -5.78
N PHE A 212 -12.67 10.02 -4.95
CA PHE A 212 -14.12 9.88 -4.78
C PHE A 212 -14.82 11.23 -4.83
N VAL A 213 -16.11 11.24 -5.19
CA VAL A 213 -16.88 12.48 -5.39
C VAL A 213 -17.30 13.12 -4.06
N ASN A 214 -17.79 12.32 -3.10
CA ASN A 214 -18.39 12.81 -1.85
C ASN A 214 -17.63 12.37 -0.59
N ARG A 215 -16.36 12.00 -0.73
CA ARG A 215 -15.48 11.61 0.38
C ARG A 215 -14.02 11.93 0.03
N GLY A 216 -13.12 11.89 1.01
CA GLY A 216 -11.70 12.13 0.80
C GLY A 216 -11.06 11.03 -0.06
N SER A 217 -9.80 11.19 -0.47
CA SER A 217 -9.16 10.22 -1.36
C SER A 217 -8.43 9.09 -0.61
N ILE A 218 -8.19 7.97 -1.30
CA ILE A 218 -7.28 6.91 -0.83
C ILE A 218 -6.22 6.72 -1.92
N THR A 219 -5.00 7.18 -1.68
CA THR A 219 -3.86 6.96 -2.58
C THR A 219 -3.13 5.70 -2.14
N GLY A 220 -3.16 4.67 -3.00
CA GLY A 220 -2.61 3.35 -2.67
C GLY A 220 -1.18 3.18 -3.16
N ILE A 221 -0.30 2.68 -2.29
CA ILE A 221 1.05 2.25 -2.65
C ILE A 221 1.25 0.81 -2.20
N TYR A 222 1.47 -0.06 -3.17
CA TYR A 222 1.57 -1.51 -2.97
C TYR A 222 2.98 -1.95 -3.28
N THR A 223 3.72 -2.45 -2.30
CA THR A 223 5.03 -3.01 -2.61
C THR A 223 4.92 -4.43 -3.13
N VAL A 224 5.65 -4.69 -4.21
CA VAL A 224 5.76 -6.00 -4.82
C VAL A 224 7.22 -6.40 -4.79
N LEU A 225 7.49 -7.56 -4.21
CA LEU A 225 8.81 -8.17 -4.24
C LEU A 225 9.00 -8.81 -5.61
N VAL A 226 10.05 -8.38 -6.31
CA VAL A 226 10.45 -8.97 -7.59
C VAL A 226 11.79 -9.68 -7.44
N GLU A 227 11.86 -10.89 -8.01
CA GLU A 227 13.10 -11.63 -8.14
C GLU A 227 13.80 -11.19 -9.44
N GLY A 228 14.80 -10.32 -9.31
CA GLY A 228 15.54 -9.77 -10.45
C GLY A 228 14.97 -8.46 -10.97
N ASP A 229 15.36 -8.09 -12.18
CA ASP A 229 15.11 -6.77 -12.76
C ASP A 229 13.88 -6.71 -13.67
N ASP A 230 13.20 -7.85 -13.95
CA ASP A 230 12.00 -7.91 -14.80
C ASP A 230 10.73 -8.31 -14.00
N PRO A 231 9.86 -7.33 -13.68
CA PRO A 231 8.58 -7.56 -13.02
C PRO A 231 7.62 -8.50 -13.77
N HIS A 232 7.67 -8.60 -15.09
CA HIS A 232 6.72 -9.40 -15.87
C HIS A 232 6.93 -10.91 -15.72
N THR A 233 8.07 -11.31 -15.16
CA THR A 233 8.35 -12.72 -14.89
C THR A 233 7.64 -13.23 -13.63
N ASP A 234 7.29 -12.35 -12.69
CA ASP A 234 6.59 -12.72 -11.47
C ASP A 234 5.06 -12.59 -11.66
N PRO A 235 4.26 -13.65 -11.41
CA PRO A 235 2.83 -13.64 -11.71
C PRO A 235 2.03 -12.68 -10.84
N ILE A 236 2.53 -12.33 -9.65
CA ILE A 236 1.88 -11.36 -8.75
C ILE A 236 2.22 -9.95 -9.21
N ALA A 237 3.47 -9.71 -9.59
CA ALA A 237 3.91 -8.46 -10.20
C ALA A 237 3.14 -8.16 -11.50
N ASP A 238 3.09 -9.12 -12.42
CA ASP A 238 2.38 -8.97 -13.70
C ASP A 238 0.87 -8.72 -13.50
N ALA A 239 0.23 -9.52 -12.64
CA ALA A 239 -1.18 -9.32 -12.32
C ALA A 239 -1.43 -7.95 -11.66
N ALA A 240 -0.57 -7.52 -10.72
CA ALA A 240 -0.72 -6.22 -10.07
C ALA A 240 -0.58 -5.07 -11.07
N ILE A 241 0.38 -5.11 -12.00
CA ILE A 241 0.59 -4.07 -13.02
C ILE A 241 -0.69 -3.80 -13.81
N SER A 242 -1.49 -4.83 -14.11
CA SER A 242 -2.74 -4.67 -14.86
C SER A 242 -3.83 -3.85 -14.15
N PHE A 243 -3.76 -3.75 -12.81
CA PHE A 243 -4.74 -2.99 -12.00
C PHE A 243 -4.18 -1.69 -11.43
N LEU A 244 -2.87 -1.48 -11.52
CA LEU A 244 -2.19 -0.29 -11.04
C LEU A 244 -2.22 0.82 -12.10
N ASP A 245 -2.23 2.06 -11.62
CA ASP A 245 -2.17 3.28 -12.45
C ASP A 245 -0.74 3.70 -12.82
N GLY A 246 0.24 2.91 -12.37
CA GLY A 246 1.67 3.17 -12.55
C GLY A 246 2.51 2.40 -11.54
N HIS A 247 3.83 2.43 -11.73
CA HIS A 247 4.77 1.78 -10.84
C HIS A 247 6.12 2.49 -10.77
N ILE A 248 6.83 2.25 -9.67
CA ILE A 248 8.16 2.75 -9.36
C ILE A 248 9.06 1.55 -9.12
N VAL A 249 10.22 1.51 -9.75
CA VAL A 249 11.20 0.43 -9.56
C VAL A 249 12.34 0.91 -8.65
N LEU A 250 12.66 0.12 -7.64
CA LEU A 250 13.87 0.31 -6.84
C LEU A 250 14.99 -0.59 -7.36
N SER A 251 15.98 0.02 -8.00
CA SER A 251 17.06 -0.67 -8.71
C SER A 251 18.21 -1.08 -7.78
N ARG A 252 18.62 -2.34 -7.90
CA ARG A 252 19.82 -2.85 -7.24
C ARG A 252 21.09 -2.16 -7.74
N GLN A 253 21.16 -1.83 -9.03
CA GLN A 253 22.31 -1.15 -9.60
C GLN A 253 22.50 0.24 -8.98
N ILE A 254 21.40 1.00 -8.83
CA ILE A 254 21.40 2.33 -8.19
C ILE A 254 21.76 2.21 -6.70
N ALA A 255 21.21 1.22 -6.00
CA ALA A 255 21.53 0.97 -4.60
C ALA A 255 23.02 0.61 -4.40
N ASN A 256 23.62 -0.19 -5.29
CA ASN A 256 25.04 -0.54 -5.25
C ASN A 256 25.96 0.68 -5.45
N MET A 257 25.48 1.70 -6.17
CA MET A 257 26.15 3.00 -6.29
C MET A 257 25.96 3.90 -5.06
N ARG A 258 25.27 3.42 -4.02
CA ARG A 258 24.93 4.14 -2.78
C ARG A 258 24.05 5.39 -3.02
N ILE A 259 23.25 5.38 -4.07
CA ILE A 259 22.28 6.43 -4.36
C ILE A 259 20.94 6.01 -3.76
N TYR A 260 20.40 6.84 -2.86
CA TYR A 260 19.13 6.59 -2.17
C TYR A 260 18.19 7.80 -2.19
N PRO A 261 16.86 7.59 -2.32
CA PRO A 261 16.20 6.31 -2.60
C PRO A 261 16.58 5.79 -3.99
N ALA A 262 16.75 4.47 -4.12
CA ALA A 262 17.34 3.82 -5.29
C ALA A 262 16.36 3.71 -6.47
N ILE A 263 15.72 4.81 -6.83
CA ILE A 263 14.62 4.86 -7.79
C ILE A 263 15.17 4.89 -9.21
N ASP A 264 14.75 3.92 -10.02
CA ASP A 264 14.97 3.95 -11.46
C ASP A 264 13.80 4.65 -12.16
N VAL A 265 14.09 5.84 -12.68
CA VAL A 265 13.11 6.69 -13.37
C VAL A 265 12.95 6.33 -14.85
N THR A 266 13.82 5.46 -15.38
CA THR A 266 13.76 5.05 -16.79
C THR A 266 12.79 3.89 -17.00
N VAL A 267 12.63 3.05 -15.98
CA VAL A 267 11.73 1.89 -15.99
C VAL A 267 10.37 2.20 -15.34
N GLY A 268 10.32 3.15 -14.40
CA GLY A 268 9.07 3.55 -13.76
C GLY A 268 8.05 4.11 -14.76
N ILE A 269 6.88 3.48 -14.87
CA ILE A 269 5.81 3.88 -15.80
C ILE A 269 4.65 4.53 -15.04
N GLN A 270 4.15 5.65 -15.55
CA GLN A 270 2.88 6.27 -15.12
C GLN A 270 1.89 6.21 -16.29
N THR A 271 0.75 5.54 -16.13
CA THR A 271 -0.28 5.48 -17.19
C THR A 271 -1.29 6.62 -17.10
N LEU A 272 -1.38 7.27 -15.93
CA LEU A 272 -2.23 8.44 -15.69
C LEU A 272 -1.39 9.71 -15.55
N GLY A 273 -1.28 10.47 -16.64
CA GLY A 273 -0.79 11.84 -16.57
C GLY A 273 -1.77 12.70 -15.79
N VAL A 274 -1.47 13.00 -14.53
CA VAL A 274 -2.14 14.11 -13.84
C VAL A 274 -1.94 15.33 -14.74
N LYS A 275 -3.04 15.95 -15.21
CA LYS A 275 -3.01 17.22 -15.97
C LYS A 275 -2.49 18.35 -15.06
N THR A 276 -1.26 18.22 -14.57
CA THR A 276 -0.50 19.32 -14.04
C THR A 276 -0.22 20.23 -15.24
N ARG A 277 -0.57 21.51 -15.10
CA ARG A 277 -0.29 22.53 -16.12
C ARG A 277 1.14 22.33 -16.63
N LEU A 278 1.28 22.41 -17.96
CA LEU A 278 2.46 22.31 -18.85
C LEU A 278 3.83 22.88 -18.38
N ARG A 279 3.99 23.35 -17.14
CA ARG A 279 5.25 23.85 -16.60
C ARG A 279 6.21 22.75 -16.09
N HIS A 280 5.72 21.57 -15.67
CA HIS A 280 6.60 20.49 -15.21
C HIS A 280 7.04 19.53 -16.33
N ALA A 281 6.18 19.26 -17.31
CA ALA A 281 6.53 18.41 -18.46
C ALA A 281 7.70 18.98 -19.29
N ASN A 282 7.80 20.31 -19.41
CA ASN A 282 8.89 20.97 -20.13
C ASN A 282 10.24 20.95 -19.39
N ALA A 283 10.28 20.62 -18.09
CA ALA A 283 11.53 20.55 -17.34
C ALA A 283 12.30 19.24 -17.60
N VAL A 284 11.60 18.18 -18.00
CA VAL A 284 12.20 16.86 -18.26
C VAL A 284 12.70 16.72 -19.71
N VAL A 285 12.20 17.55 -20.63
CA VAL A 285 12.55 17.51 -22.06
C VAL A 285 13.78 18.38 -22.41
N LEU A 286 14.31 19.18 -21.48
CA LEU A 286 15.40 20.13 -21.75
C LEU A 286 16.79 19.72 -21.22
N VAL A 287 17.01 18.42 -20.99
CA VAL A 287 18.36 17.87 -20.77
C VAL A 287 18.64 16.80 -21.84
N GLN A 288 18.75 17.25 -23.08
CA GLN A 288 19.51 16.60 -24.16
C GLN A 288 20.44 17.63 -24.77
#